data_AF-G3SYT0-F1
#
_entry.id   AF-G3SYT0-F1
#
_cell.length_a   1.000
_cell.length_b   1.000
_cell.length_c   1.000
_cell.angle_alpha   90.00
_cell.angle_beta   90.00
_cell.angle_gamma   90.00
#
_symmetry.space_group_name_H-M   'P 1'
#
loop_
_entity.id
_entity.type
_entity.pdbx_description
1 polymer ?
#
loop_
_entity_poly.entity_id
_entity_poly.type
_entity_poly.pdbx_seq_one_letter_code
_entity_poly.pdbx_strand_id
1 'polypeptide(L)'
;PFEFTLVFPGLFKIVADKTPYLTMEEIIRTIHIGPSRLGHPCFYHQKDIKLGNFLIKQGEQIMLNSVEEINGEMMVNCGVIRDHQNHSFTLPFSQEGEFYECEDEHIYTLKEIVEWKIPKNRTRTVKLTDFSIKWDSTNPFPKGFYGSLILKPVYEIQGVMKFRKDIVRILPSLDVEVKDITDCYDANWFLQLLSTEDLFEMTSKEFPIVAEVIEGPQGKQLPRNILQPGKTIVIHKKYQASRILASEIRSNFPKRHFLIPTSYKGKFKRRPREFPTAYDLEIAKSEKESLHVVATKAFHPPYEELSSVSVGDQFLVHHSQTTEVLCEGIKKVVNVLACEKILKKSYEAALLPLYMEGGFVEVIHDKKQYQVSELCTQFHLPFNVKVSVRDLSIEEDILAATPGLRLEEGITDSYLLISDVANPRECWEIPIGRLNMTVQLVSNLFREPESFLVRTLIEEISEEQYYMMRRYESSFLHPPPRPPKHPSVVETKSTLLTQTEQRTVDLPKSPKSHHI
;
A
#
# COMPACT_ATOMS: atom_id res chain seq x y z
N PRO A 1 3.26 3.74 -31.27
CA PRO A 1 3.71 3.45 -29.89
C PRO A 1 3.20 4.58 -28.98
N PHE A 2 2.72 4.27 -27.78
CA PHE A 2 2.31 5.28 -26.81
C PHE A 2 3.43 5.49 -25.80
N GLU A 3 3.70 6.74 -25.45
CA GLU A 3 4.67 7.10 -24.43
C GLU A 3 3.93 7.38 -23.12
N PHE A 4 4.36 6.72 -22.05
CA PHE A 4 3.81 6.89 -20.70
C PHE A 4 4.87 7.56 -19.83
N THR A 5 4.48 8.57 -19.06
CA THR A 5 5.34 9.15 -18.02
C THR A 5 5.37 8.21 -16.82
N LEU A 6 6.41 8.28 -15.99
CA LEU A 6 6.51 7.43 -14.77
C LEU A 6 5.35 7.65 -13.78
N VAL A 7 4.67 8.79 -13.88
CA VAL A 7 3.50 9.17 -13.08
C VAL A 7 2.19 8.68 -13.72
N PHE A 8 2.26 7.81 -14.75
CA PHE A 8 1.09 7.25 -15.39
C PHE A 8 0.27 6.42 -14.39
N PRO A 9 -1.04 6.71 -14.22
CA PRO A 9 -1.86 6.12 -13.16
C PRO A 9 -2.38 4.70 -13.49
N GLY A 10 -1.54 3.91 -14.16
CA GLY A 10 -1.84 2.53 -14.53
C GLY A 10 -1.34 1.55 -13.48
N LEU A 11 -2.15 0.54 -13.19
CA LEU A 11 -1.80 -0.57 -12.31
C LEU A 11 -1.55 -1.83 -13.14
N PHE A 12 -0.38 -2.42 -12.97
CA PHE A 12 0.12 -3.47 -13.85
C PHE A 12 0.53 -4.73 -13.10
N LYS A 13 0.13 -5.90 -13.60
CA LYS A 13 0.69 -7.18 -13.18
C LYS A 13 1.83 -7.57 -14.11
N ILE A 14 2.94 -8.04 -13.55
CA ILE A 14 4.08 -8.50 -14.33
C ILE A 14 3.78 -9.86 -14.98
N VAL A 15 4.31 -10.06 -16.19
CA VAL A 15 4.39 -11.39 -16.79
C VAL A 15 5.86 -11.83 -16.72
N ALA A 16 6.12 -12.93 -16.02
CA ALA A 16 7.46 -13.48 -15.86
C ALA A 16 8.10 -13.76 -17.21
N ASP A 17 9.40 -13.46 -17.33
CA ASP A 17 10.17 -13.84 -18.51
C ASP A 17 10.26 -15.37 -18.60
N LYS A 18 9.96 -15.92 -19.77
CA LYS A 18 10.07 -17.36 -20.03
C LYS A 18 11.48 -17.76 -20.41
N THR A 19 12.34 -16.78 -20.70
CA THR A 19 13.74 -16.98 -21.04
C THR A 19 14.54 -17.18 -19.76
N PRO A 20 15.24 -18.31 -19.59
CA PRO A 20 16.07 -18.51 -18.42
C PRO A 20 17.31 -17.62 -18.46
N TYR A 21 17.78 -17.24 -17.27
CA TYR A 21 19.14 -16.77 -17.06
C TYR A 21 20.05 -17.97 -16.84
N LEU A 22 21.25 -17.94 -17.41
CA LEU A 22 22.15 -19.10 -17.40
C LEU A 22 23.14 -19.09 -16.23
N THR A 23 23.32 -17.93 -15.60
CA THR A 23 24.23 -17.73 -14.47
C THR A 23 23.66 -16.73 -13.47
N MET A 24 24.08 -16.80 -12.21
CA MET A 24 23.78 -15.74 -11.24
C MET A 24 24.36 -14.39 -11.65
N GLU A 25 25.55 -14.38 -12.25
CA GLU A 25 26.15 -13.14 -12.76
C GLU A 25 25.25 -12.44 -13.80
N GLU A 26 24.64 -13.20 -14.72
CA GLU A 26 23.69 -12.64 -15.70
C GLU A 26 22.50 -11.96 -15.02
N ILE A 27 21.93 -12.60 -13.98
CA ILE A 27 20.82 -12.04 -13.22
C ILE A 27 21.24 -10.74 -12.54
N ILE A 28 22.34 -10.73 -11.79
CA ILE A 28 22.77 -9.55 -11.03
C ILE A 28 23.18 -8.40 -11.94
N ARG A 29 23.73 -8.69 -13.13
CA ARG A 29 24.06 -7.64 -14.12
C ARG A 29 22.82 -7.01 -14.74
N THR A 30 21.74 -7.78 -14.90
CA THR A 30 20.54 -7.37 -15.64
C THR A 30 19.40 -6.88 -14.74
N ILE A 31 19.26 -7.42 -13.54
CA ILE A 31 18.16 -7.17 -12.62
C ILE A 31 18.66 -6.46 -11.36
N HIS A 32 17.89 -5.48 -10.90
CA HIS A 32 18.18 -4.76 -9.67
C HIS A 32 17.56 -5.47 -8.47
N ILE A 33 18.33 -5.63 -7.39
CA ILE A 33 17.80 -6.05 -6.08
C ILE A 33 17.43 -4.77 -5.33
N GLY A 34 16.14 -4.50 -5.23
CA GLY A 34 15.66 -3.30 -4.54
C GLY A 34 15.89 -3.36 -3.02
N PRO A 35 15.88 -2.22 -2.32
CA PRO A 35 16.14 -2.13 -0.88
C PRO A 35 14.98 -2.65 -0.01
N SER A 36 13.81 -2.89 -0.61
CA SER A 36 12.64 -3.45 0.05
C SER A 36 12.39 -4.88 -0.42
N ARG A 37 11.72 -5.69 0.43
CA ARG A 37 11.42 -7.11 0.14
C ARG A 37 10.66 -7.33 -1.19
N LEU A 38 9.87 -6.36 -1.66
CA LEU A 38 9.16 -6.43 -2.94
C LEU A 38 10.07 -6.16 -4.15
N GLY A 39 11.16 -5.43 -3.91
CA GLY A 39 12.25 -5.24 -4.85
C GLY A 39 13.18 -6.45 -4.96
N HIS A 40 13.05 -7.46 -4.09
CA HIS A 40 13.85 -8.68 -4.16
C HIS A 40 13.31 -9.57 -5.30
N PRO A 41 14.12 -9.89 -6.31
CA PRO A 41 13.68 -10.76 -7.38
C PRO A 41 13.65 -12.22 -6.90
N CYS A 42 12.71 -12.99 -7.45
CA CYS A 42 12.54 -14.38 -7.11
C CYS A 42 12.71 -15.25 -8.35
N PHE A 43 13.49 -16.32 -8.21
CA PHE A 43 13.77 -17.27 -9.26
C PHE A 43 13.56 -18.69 -8.76
N TYR A 44 13.37 -19.61 -9.68
CA TYR A 44 13.46 -21.04 -9.40
C TYR A 44 14.43 -21.70 -10.38
N HIS A 45 15.04 -22.78 -9.91
CA HIS A 45 15.96 -23.57 -10.71
C HIS A 45 15.30 -24.88 -11.16
N GLN A 46 15.57 -25.33 -12.39
CA GLN A 46 14.99 -26.57 -12.94
C GLN A 46 15.61 -27.85 -12.39
N LYS A 47 16.73 -27.77 -11.68
CA LYS A 47 17.38 -28.93 -11.06
C LYS A 47 17.63 -28.65 -9.58
N ASP A 48 17.92 -29.69 -8.83
CA ASP A 48 18.35 -29.50 -7.45
C ASP A 48 19.72 -28.80 -7.41
N ILE A 49 19.86 -27.82 -6.51
CA ILE A 49 21.14 -27.15 -6.25
C ILE A 49 21.65 -27.65 -4.90
N LYS A 50 22.84 -28.27 -4.91
CA LYS A 50 23.49 -28.80 -3.71
C LYS A 50 24.54 -27.83 -3.19
N LEU A 51 24.28 -27.24 -2.03
CA LEU A 51 25.16 -26.30 -1.32
C LEU A 51 25.67 -26.94 -0.03
N GLY A 52 26.75 -27.71 -0.13
CA GLY A 52 27.27 -28.47 1.00
C GLY A 52 26.22 -29.41 1.59
N ASN A 53 25.74 -29.11 2.81
CA ASN A 53 24.68 -29.85 3.51
C ASN A 53 23.25 -29.35 3.22
N PHE A 54 23.12 -28.24 2.50
CA PHE A 54 21.84 -27.65 2.15
C PHE A 54 21.47 -28.00 0.70
N LEU A 55 20.27 -28.55 0.49
CA LEU A 55 19.74 -28.89 -0.82
C LEU A 55 18.57 -27.97 -1.13
N ILE A 56 18.63 -27.25 -2.25
CA ILE A 56 17.50 -26.52 -2.82
C ILE A 56 16.85 -27.44 -3.84
N LYS A 57 15.56 -27.74 -3.65
CA LYS A 57 14.84 -28.63 -4.55
C LYS A 57 14.46 -27.91 -5.83
N GLN A 58 14.37 -28.65 -6.92
CA GLN A 58 13.81 -28.17 -8.17
C GLN A 58 12.48 -27.45 -7.94
N GLY A 59 12.33 -26.27 -8.53
CA GLY A 59 11.10 -25.47 -8.44
C GLY A 59 10.90 -24.71 -7.14
N GLU A 60 11.81 -24.81 -6.15
CA GLU A 60 11.74 -23.95 -4.96
C GLU A 60 12.03 -22.49 -5.32
N GLN A 61 11.28 -21.58 -4.70
CA GLN A 61 11.42 -20.15 -4.87
C GLN A 61 12.63 -19.63 -4.09
N ILE A 62 13.64 -19.18 -4.83
CA ILE A 62 14.87 -18.56 -4.34
C ILE A 62 14.69 -17.04 -4.44
N MET A 63 14.71 -16.36 -3.30
CA MET A 63 14.70 -14.89 -3.22
C MET A 63 16.12 -14.36 -3.14
N LEU A 64 16.48 -13.39 -3.98
CA LEU A 64 17.80 -12.71 -3.91
C LEU A 64 17.69 -11.47 -3.04
N ASN A 65 18.50 -11.38 -1.98
CA ASN A 65 18.39 -10.34 -0.94
C ASN A 65 19.44 -9.25 -1.04
N SER A 66 20.70 -9.63 -1.29
CA SER A 66 21.83 -8.70 -1.37
C SER A 66 22.98 -9.33 -2.12
N VAL A 67 23.94 -8.49 -2.51
CA VAL A 67 25.22 -8.90 -3.08
C VAL A 67 26.29 -8.53 -2.06
N GLU A 68 27.17 -9.48 -1.74
CA GLU A 68 28.20 -9.34 -0.72
C GLU A 68 29.52 -9.91 -1.24
N GLU A 69 30.64 -9.30 -0.90
CA GLU A 69 31.97 -9.84 -1.17
C GLU A 69 32.43 -10.67 0.02
N ILE A 70 32.69 -11.95 -0.19
CA ILE A 70 33.13 -12.88 0.86
C ILE A 70 34.42 -13.54 0.38
N ASN A 71 35.52 -13.33 1.11
CA ASN A 71 36.85 -13.87 0.79
C ASN A 71 37.35 -13.51 -0.64
N GLY A 72 36.98 -12.34 -1.16
CA GLY A 72 37.37 -11.89 -2.50
C GLY A 72 36.53 -12.47 -3.64
N GLU A 73 35.50 -13.27 -3.34
CA GLU A 73 34.51 -13.75 -4.31
C GLU A 73 33.18 -13.02 -4.12
N MET A 74 32.56 -12.61 -5.22
CA MET A 74 31.24 -11.99 -5.21
C MET A 74 30.17 -13.06 -5.02
N MET A 75 29.39 -12.91 -3.95
CA MET A 75 28.35 -13.83 -3.55
C MET A 75 27.00 -13.11 -3.54
N VAL A 76 25.93 -13.84 -3.86
CA VAL A 76 24.55 -13.39 -3.72
C VAL A 76 23.98 -14.02 -2.47
N ASN A 77 23.48 -13.19 -1.55
CA ASN A 77 22.72 -13.63 -0.38
C ASN A 77 21.30 -13.98 -0.83
N CYS A 78 20.92 -15.22 -0.62
CA CYS A 78 19.66 -15.80 -1.05
C CYS A 78 18.86 -16.31 0.13
N GLY A 79 17.54 -16.39 -0.03
CA GLY A 79 16.64 -17.00 0.94
C GLY A 79 15.63 -17.94 0.30
N VAL A 80 15.32 -19.04 0.98
CA VAL A 80 14.12 -19.84 0.71
C VAL A 80 13.24 -19.90 1.96
N ILE A 81 11.93 -19.95 1.76
CA ILE A 81 10.95 -20.07 2.85
C ILE A 81 10.47 -21.51 2.91
N ARG A 82 10.66 -22.18 4.04
CA ARG A 82 10.14 -23.54 4.30
C ARG A 82 9.45 -23.55 5.66
N ASP A 83 8.24 -24.10 5.74
CA ASP A 83 7.49 -24.22 6.99
C ASP A 83 7.39 -22.91 7.81
N HIS A 84 7.23 -21.76 7.13
CA HIS A 84 7.21 -20.41 7.71
C HIS A 84 8.54 -19.95 8.34
N GLN A 85 9.65 -20.63 8.05
CA GLN A 85 10.99 -20.25 8.44
C GLN A 85 11.80 -19.80 7.21
N ASN A 86 12.56 -18.72 7.40
CA ASN A 86 13.50 -18.24 6.38
C ASN A 86 14.83 -18.98 6.54
N HIS A 87 15.28 -19.64 5.48
CA HIS A 87 16.60 -20.22 5.39
C HIS A 87 17.46 -19.40 4.43
N SER A 88 18.47 -18.74 4.97
CA SER A 88 19.43 -17.94 4.20
C SER A 88 20.65 -18.75 3.81
N PHE A 89 21.17 -18.51 2.61
CA PHE A 89 22.37 -19.14 2.05
C PHE A 89 22.99 -18.22 1.01
N THR A 90 24.20 -18.54 0.55
CA THR A 90 24.91 -17.74 -0.46
C THR A 90 25.16 -18.53 -1.73
N LEU A 91 24.96 -17.92 -2.88
CA LEU A 91 25.32 -18.46 -4.19
C LEU A 91 26.47 -17.64 -4.81
N PRO A 92 27.52 -18.25 -5.35
CA PRO A 92 28.56 -17.51 -6.07
C PRO A 92 28.02 -17.00 -7.40
N PHE A 93 28.62 -15.92 -7.93
CA PHE A 93 28.26 -15.39 -9.25
C PHE A 93 28.51 -16.41 -10.37
N SER A 94 29.51 -17.26 -10.19
CA SER A 94 29.86 -18.39 -11.05
C SER A 94 28.84 -19.53 -11.03
N GLN A 95 27.78 -19.45 -10.21
CA GLN A 95 26.73 -20.47 -10.20
C GLN A 95 26.01 -20.51 -11.54
N GLU A 96 26.30 -21.56 -12.31
CA GLU A 96 25.63 -21.88 -13.57
C GLU A 96 24.33 -22.65 -13.33
N GLY A 97 23.38 -22.47 -14.23
CA GLY A 97 22.08 -23.13 -14.15
C GLY A 97 21.00 -22.37 -14.90
N GLU A 98 19.91 -23.06 -15.24
CA GLU A 98 18.75 -22.37 -15.82
C GLU A 98 17.86 -21.82 -14.70
N PHE A 99 17.96 -20.50 -14.48
CA PHE A 99 17.17 -19.76 -13.52
C PHE A 99 16.00 -19.07 -14.22
N TYR A 100 14.80 -19.45 -13.82
CA TYR A 100 13.56 -18.89 -14.35
C TYR A 100 12.96 -17.93 -13.35
N GLU A 101 12.44 -16.81 -13.84
CA GLU A 101 11.75 -15.83 -13.00
C GLU A 101 10.44 -16.42 -12.46
N CYS A 102 10.20 -16.26 -11.16
CA CYS A 102 8.93 -16.64 -10.56
C CYS A 102 7.82 -15.70 -11.00
N GLU A 103 6.64 -16.25 -11.31
CA GLU A 103 5.43 -15.43 -11.44
C GLU A 103 5.09 -14.82 -10.07
N ASP A 104 4.73 -13.54 -10.08
CA ASP A 104 4.17 -12.88 -8.91
C ASP A 104 2.73 -12.43 -9.15
N GLU A 105 1.93 -12.45 -8.10
CA GLU A 105 0.52 -12.01 -8.11
C GLU A 105 0.38 -10.53 -7.76
N HIS A 106 1.50 -9.82 -7.79
CA HIS A 106 1.59 -8.46 -7.32
C HIS A 106 1.18 -7.44 -8.40
N ILE A 107 0.67 -6.30 -7.96
CA ILE A 107 0.28 -5.18 -8.82
C ILE A 107 1.24 -4.02 -8.59
N TYR A 108 1.90 -3.59 -9.66
CA TYR A 108 2.93 -2.57 -9.66
C TYR A 108 2.51 -1.33 -10.43
N THR A 109 3.02 -0.18 -10.01
CA THR A 109 2.99 1.07 -10.79
C THR A 109 4.05 1.05 -11.88
N LEU A 110 3.93 1.95 -12.87
CA LEU A 110 4.93 2.08 -13.92
C LEU A 110 6.30 2.48 -13.36
N LYS A 111 6.35 3.35 -12.33
CA LYS A 111 7.59 3.75 -11.64
C LYS A 111 8.32 2.53 -11.07
N GLU A 112 7.64 1.70 -10.26
CA GLU A 112 8.23 0.50 -9.66
C GLU A 112 8.71 -0.51 -10.72
N ILE A 113 7.96 -0.63 -11.82
CA ILE A 113 8.35 -1.52 -12.92
C ILE A 113 9.65 -1.04 -13.55
N VAL A 114 9.73 0.25 -13.90
CA VAL A 114 10.93 0.82 -14.55
C VAL A 114 12.14 0.80 -13.61
N GLU A 115 11.95 1.07 -12.32
CA GLU A 115 13.04 1.12 -11.34
C GLU A 115 13.58 -0.27 -10.98
N TRP A 116 12.72 -1.29 -10.85
CA TRP A 116 13.14 -2.58 -10.26
C TRP A 116 12.85 -3.81 -11.12
N LYS A 117 11.96 -3.74 -12.12
CA LYS A 117 11.40 -4.93 -12.77
C LYS A 117 11.58 -4.98 -14.29
N ILE A 118 12.14 -3.95 -14.92
CA ILE A 118 12.59 -4.02 -16.31
C ILE A 118 14.09 -4.38 -16.29
N PRO A 119 14.49 -5.56 -16.83
CA PRO A 119 15.90 -5.87 -16.96
C PRO A 119 16.61 -4.86 -17.87
N LYS A 120 17.87 -4.52 -17.55
CA LYS A 120 18.66 -3.57 -18.35
C LYS A 120 18.65 -3.98 -19.83
N ASN A 121 18.33 -3.03 -20.71
CA ASN A 121 18.26 -3.19 -22.17
C ASN A 121 17.20 -4.18 -22.69
N ARG A 122 16.24 -4.61 -21.87
CA ARG A 122 15.14 -5.47 -22.29
C ARG A 122 13.80 -4.74 -22.28
N THR A 123 12.81 -5.39 -22.89
CA THR A 123 11.41 -5.04 -22.73
C THR A 123 10.80 -5.84 -21.59
N ARG A 124 9.69 -5.36 -21.02
CA ARG A 124 8.94 -6.05 -19.98
C ARG A 124 7.49 -6.24 -20.41
N THR A 125 7.00 -7.47 -20.37
CA THR A 125 5.59 -7.74 -20.62
C THR A 125 4.80 -7.55 -19.34
N VAL A 126 3.71 -6.79 -19.40
CA VAL A 126 2.81 -6.54 -18.27
C VAL A 126 1.36 -6.68 -18.69
N LYS A 127 0.46 -6.93 -17.75
CA LYS A 127 -0.99 -6.88 -17.95
C LYS A 127 -1.52 -5.66 -17.21
N LEU A 128 -2.20 -4.78 -17.93
CA LEU A 128 -2.93 -3.69 -17.31
C LEU A 128 -4.12 -4.27 -16.55
N THR A 129 -4.18 -4.01 -15.25
CA THR A 129 -5.22 -4.53 -14.35
C THR A 129 -6.30 -3.50 -14.08
N ASP A 130 -5.92 -2.24 -13.87
CA ASP A 130 -6.84 -1.14 -13.59
C ASP A 130 -6.18 0.22 -13.86
N PHE A 131 -6.97 1.29 -13.80
CA PHE A 131 -6.52 2.68 -13.76
C PHE A 131 -6.97 3.33 -12.45
N SER A 132 -6.15 4.20 -11.89
CA SER A 132 -6.59 5.07 -10.79
C SER A 132 -7.67 6.04 -11.27
N ILE A 133 -8.71 6.22 -10.45
CA ILE A 133 -9.98 6.85 -10.84
C ILE A 133 -9.85 8.36 -11.12
N LYS A 134 -8.69 8.96 -10.86
CA LYS A 134 -8.40 10.37 -11.18
C LYS A 134 -7.85 10.57 -12.61
N TRP A 135 -8.10 9.65 -13.53
CA TRP A 135 -7.74 9.84 -14.94
C TRP A 135 -8.82 10.64 -15.68
N ASP A 136 -8.70 11.97 -15.63
CA ASP A 136 -9.52 12.93 -16.39
C ASP A 136 -9.13 12.99 -17.89
N SER A 137 -8.10 12.25 -18.31
CA SER A 137 -7.65 12.19 -19.71
C SER A 137 -8.42 11.16 -20.51
N THR A 138 -8.41 11.31 -21.84
CA THR A 138 -8.83 10.27 -22.77
C THR A 138 -8.01 9.01 -22.48
N ASN A 139 -8.65 7.93 -22.01
CA ASN A 139 -7.99 6.65 -21.83
C ASN A 139 -7.27 6.28 -23.16
N PRO A 140 -5.93 6.13 -23.18
CA PRO A 140 -5.20 5.86 -24.42
C PRO A 140 -5.47 4.44 -24.95
N PHE A 141 -6.11 3.59 -24.13
CA PHE A 141 -6.44 2.23 -24.49
C PHE A 141 -7.84 2.11 -25.09
N PRO A 142 -8.05 1.18 -26.04
CA PRO A 142 -9.37 0.85 -26.54
C PRO A 142 -10.34 0.47 -25.41
N LYS A 143 -11.63 0.78 -25.57
CA LYS A 143 -12.66 0.36 -24.60
C LYS A 143 -12.62 -1.15 -24.42
N GLY A 144 -12.47 -1.60 -23.16
CA GLY A 144 -12.42 -3.03 -22.83
C GLY A 144 -11.09 -3.71 -23.13
N PHE A 145 -9.98 -2.97 -23.15
CA PHE A 145 -8.64 -3.57 -23.26
C PHE A 145 -8.30 -4.39 -22.00
N TYR A 146 -8.16 -5.71 -22.16
CA TYR A 146 -7.68 -6.66 -21.15
C TYR A 146 -6.41 -7.39 -21.60
N GLY A 147 -5.63 -6.76 -22.50
CA GLY A 147 -4.45 -7.37 -23.14
C GLY A 147 -3.15 -7.14 -22.37
N SER A 148 -2.09 -7.79 -22.85
CA SER A 148 -0.72 -7.54 -22.39
C SER A 148 -0.10 -6.34 -23.12
N LEU A 149 0.73 -5.58 -22.42
CA LEU A 149 1.56 -4.50 -22.94
C LEU A 149 3.02 -4.92 -22.91
N ILE A 150 3.79 -4.45 -23.88
CA ILE A 150 5.24 -4.60 -23.90
C ILE A 150 5.81 -3.21 -23.59
N LEU A 151 6.33 -3.05 -22.38
CA LEU A 151 7.00 -1.84 -21.94
C LEU A 151 8.44 -1.85 -22.43
N LYS A 152 8.86 -0.74 -23.04
CA LYS A 152 10.24 -0.48 -23.41
C LYS A 152 10.65 0.83 -22.75
N PRO A 153 11.69 0.86 -21.90
CA PRO A 153 12.15 2.10 -21.31
C PRO A 153 12.69 3.02 -22.40
N VAL A 154 12.32 4.29 -22.33
CA VAL A 154 12.85 5.38 -23.16
C VAL A 154 13.53 6.35 -22.21
N TYR A 155 14.83 6.55 -22.39
CA TYR A 155 15.63 7.39 -21.52
C TYR A 155 15.72 8.80 -22.11
N GLU A 156 15.43 9.81 -21.29
CA GLU A 156 15.68 11.21 -21.60
C GLU A 156 16.93 11.66 -20.83
N ILE A 157 17.89 12.26 -21.52
CA ILE A 157 19.07 12.84 -20.85
C ILE A 157 18.72 14.29 -20.49
N GLN A 158 18.88 14.62 -19.21
CA GLN A 158 18.68 15.96 -18.70
C GLN A 158 20.03 16.57 -18.32
N GLY A 159 20.33 17.72 -18.90
CA GLY A 159 21.54 18.49 -18.60
C GLY A 159 21.18 19.83 -17.98
N VAL A 160 21.82 20.20 -16.88
CA VAL A 160 21.73 21.55 -16.32
C VAL A 160 23.01 22.31 -16.67
N MET A 161 22.85 23.46 -17.31
CA MET A 161 24.01 24.26 -17.71
C MET A 161 24.39 25.24 -16.60
N LYS A 162 25.70 25.38 -16.33
CA LYS A 162 26.21 26.29 -15.29
C LYS A 162 25.66 27.72 -15.37
N PHE A 163 25.55 28.25 -16.58
CA PHE A 163 25.12 29.64 -16.83
C PHE A 163 23.64 29.77 -17.16
N ARG A 164 22.99 28.65 -17.50
CA ARG A 164 21.56 28.59 -17.80
C ARG A 164 20.99 27.52 -16.88
N LYS A 165 20.51 27.97 -15.73
CA LYS A 165 19.98 27.14 -14.63
C LYS A 165 18.65 26.45 -14.96
N ASP A 166 18.36 26.27 -16.25
CA ASP A 166 17.23 25.52 -16.76
C ASP A 166 17.70 24.10 -17.09
N ILE A 167 16.80 23.13 -16.94
CA ILE A 167 17.02 21.77 -17.42
C ILE A 167 16.87 21.75 -18.95
N VAL A 168 17.96 21.41 -19.63
CA VAL A 168 17.95 21.08 -21.05
C VAL A 168 17.63 19.60 -21.20
N ARG A 169 16.53 19.31 -21.88
CA ARG A 169 16.11 17.95 -22.19
C ARG A 169 16.65 17.57 -23.57
N ILE A 170 17.54 16.59 -23.61
CA ILE A 170 18.08 16.01 -24.84
C ILE A 170 17.12 14.91 -25.27
N LEU A 171 16.61 15.04 -26.50
CA LEU A 171 15.63 14.11 -27.03
C LEU A 171 16.19 12.68 -27.10
N PRO A 172 15.42 11.66 -26.72
CA PRO A 172 15.85 10.25 -26.75
C PRO A 172 16.27 9.74 -28.14
N SER A 173 15.89 10.45 -29.21
CA SER A 173 16.22 10.11 -30.60
C SER A 173 17.62 10.55 -31.04
N LEU A 174 18.34 11.31 -30.20
CA LEU A 174 19.68 11.78 -30.52
C LEU A 174 20.72 10.74 -30.11
N ASP A 175 21.72 10.54 -30.97
CA ASP A 175 22.90 9.76 -30.62
C ASP A 175 23.83 10.64 -29.77
N VAL A 176 24.10 10.22 -28.54
CA VAL A 176 24.80 11.01 -27.53
C VAL A 176 26.00 10.23 -27.02
N GLU A 177 27.19 10.77 -27.28
CA GLU A 177 28.43 10.29 -26.67
C GLU A 177 28.73 11.11 -25.41
N VAL A 178 28.86 10.44 -24.27
CA VAL A 178 29.24 11.08 -22.99
C VAL A 178 30.74 10.89 -22.79
N LYS A 179 31.48 12.00 -22.71
CA LYS A 179 32.90 11.99 -22.38
C LYS A 179 33.11 12.58 -20.99
N ASP A 180 33.72 11.80 -20.11
CA ASP A 180 34.13 12.28 -18.80
C ASP A 180 35.31 13.26 -18.95
N ILE A 181 35.14 14.45 -18.36
CA ILE A 181 36.14 15.52 -18.33
C ILE A 181 36.45 15.95 -16.89
N THR A 182 35.96 15.21 -15.89
CA THR A 182 36.08 15.58 -14.47
C THR A 182 37.54 15.74 -14.05
N ASP A 183 38.43 14.88 -14.56
CA ASP A 183 39.87 14.95 -14.29
C ASP A 183 40.60 16.13 -14.97
N CYS A 184 39.93 16.79 -15.93
CA CYS A 184 40.51 17.88 -16.70
C CYS A 184 40.23 19.27 -16.10
N TYR A 185 39.35 19.37 -15.11
CA TYR A 185 38.88 20.64 -14.54
C TYR A 185 38.77 20.57 -13.02
N ASP A 186 38.80 21.73 -12.36
CA ASP A 186 38.52 21.82 -10.92
C ASP A 186 37.05 21.44 -10.63
N ALA A 187 36.78 20.80 -9.49
CA ALA A 187 35.45 20.40 -9.05
C ALA A 187 34.46 21.58 -9.01
N ASN A 188 34.95 22.78 -8.71
CA ASN A 188 34.19 24.04 -8.74
C ASN A 188 33.67 24.43 -10.14
N TRP A 189 34.14 23.75 -11.19
CA TRP A 189 33.64 23.91 -12.53
C TRP A 189 32.24 23.33 -12.69
N PHE A 190 31.91 22.27 -11.96
CA PHE A 190 30.67 21.52 -12.07
C PHE A 190 29.61 21.97 -11.08
N LEU A 191 28.34 21.89 -11.49
CA LEU A 191 27.21 22.11 -10.59
C LEU A 191 27.03 20.85 -9.74
N GLN A 192 26.91 21.01 -8.42
CA GLN A 192 26.50 19.92 -7.55
C GLN A 192 24.98 19.89 -7.47
N LEU A 193 24.36 19.09 -8.33
CA LEU A 193 22.93 18.82 -8.33
C LEU A 193 22.62 17.69 -7.35
N LEU A 194 21.54 17.83 -6.61
CA LEU A 194 21.05 16.86 -5.66
C LEU A 194 19.56 16.65 -5.91
N SER A 195 19.16 15.41 -6.16
CA SER A 195 17.76 14.97 -6.17
C SER A 195 17.22 14.80 -4.75
N THR A 196 15.90 14.61 -4.61
CA THR A 196 15.30 14.28 -3.32
C THR A 196 15.89 13.00 -2.71
N GLU A 197 16.21 12.02 -3.54
CA GLU A 197 16.88 10.78 -3.15
C GLU A 197 18.33 11.02 -2.71
N ASP A 198 19.12 11.81 -3.45
CA ASP A 198 20.50 12.15 -3.06
C ASP A 198 20.53 12.84 -1.68
N LEU A 199 19.60 13.77 -1.46
CA LEU A 199 19.41 14.46 -0.17
C LEU A 199 19.05 13.48 0.97
N PHE A 200 18.35 12.40 0.66
CA PHE A 200 18.03 11.37 1.63
C PHE A 200 19.23 10.48 1.95
N GLU A 201 20.14 10.25 1.00
CA GLU A 201 21.36 9.47 1.20
C GLU A 201 22.44 10.24 1.99
N MET A 202 22.49 11.58 1.86
CA MET A 202 23.43 12.44 2.60
C MET A 202 23.40 12.20 4.12
N THR A 203 24.55 12.30 4.78
CA THR A 203 24.62 12.09 6.23
C THR A 203 23.98 13.26 6.99
N SER A 204 23.43 13.00 8.18
CA SER A 204 22.80 14.05 9.00
C SER A 204 23.76 15.17 9.42
N LYS A 205 25.08 14.99 9.29
CA LYS A 205 26.12 15.97 9.63
C LYS A 205 26.30 17.04 8.55
N GLU A 206 25.82 16.78 7.35
CA GLU A 206 25.98 17.70 6.21
C GLU A 206 24.94 18.82 6.24
N PHE A 207 23.85 18.64 7.00
CA PHE A 207 22.83 19.66 7.21
C PHE A 207 23.23 20.65 8.33
N PRO A 208 22.78 21.90 8.28
CA PRO A 208 21.91 22.50 7.26
C PRO A 208 22.66 22.87 5.97
N ILE A 209 21.97 22.74 4.83
CA ILE A 209 22.49 23.17 3.52
C ILE A 209 21.63 24.27 2.90
N VAL A 210 22.28 25.19 2.18
CA VAL A 210 21.63 26.19 1.35
C VAL A 210 21.66 25.72 -0.08
N ALA A 211 20.49 25.60 -0.69
CA ALA A 211 20.34 25.08 -2.04
C ALA A 211 19.40 25.96 -2.87
N GLU A 212 19.66 26.04 -4.17
CA GLU A 212 18.79 26.71 -5.14
C GLU A 212 17.93 25.67 -5.84
N VAL A 213 16.63 25.91 -5.92
CA VAL A 213 15.69 25.00 -6.59
C VAL A 213 15.89 25.11 -8.10
N ILE A 214 16.24 24.01 -8.75
CA ILE A 214 16.36 23.91 -10.21
C ILE A 214 15.03 23.43 -10.79
N GLU A 215 14.49 22.36 -10.22
CA GLU A 215 13.17 21.83 -10.56
C GLU A 215 12.37 21.60 -9.28
N GLY A 216 11.21 22.27 -9.19
CA GLY A 216 10.30 22.15 -8.07
C GLY A 216 9.35 20.95 -8.20
N PRO A 217 8.74 20.52 -7.09
CA PRO A 217 7.81 19.41 -7.09
C PRO A 217 6.53 19.73 -7.85
N GLN A 218 6.07 18.75 -8.63
CA GLN A 218 4.84 18.84 -9.41
C GLN A 218 3.64 18.50 -8.51
N GLY A 219 2.88 19.51 -8.07
CA GLY A 219 1.71 19.28 -7.21
C GLY A 219 0.94 20.54 -6.81
N LYS A 220 -0.28 20.37 -6.31
CA LYS A 220 -1.12 21.47 -5.80
C LYS A 220 -0.95 21.75 -4.31
N GLN A 221 -0.34 20.84 -3.55
CA GLN A 221 -0.43 20.85 -2.08
C GLN A 221 0.72 21.55 -1.34
N LEU A 222 1.79 21.92 -2.04
CA LEU A 222 2.92 22.64 -1.43
C LEU A 222 2.81 24.15 -1.62
N PRO A 223 3.48 24.96 -0.78
CA PRO A 223 3.59 26.39 -1.00
C PRO A 223 4.34 26.64 -2.31
N ARG A 224 3.55 26.85 -3.38
CA ARG A 224 4.03 27.10 -4.73
C ARG A 224 5.01 28.25 -4.83
N ASN A 225 5.14 29.09 -3.80
CA ASN A 225 5.98 30.29 -3.83
C ASN A 225 7.45 30.03 -3.48
N ILE A 226 7.74 29.00 -2.68
CA ILE A 226 9.09 28.76 -2.13
C ILE A 226 9.88 27.77 -2.97
N LEU A 227 9.20 26.74 -3.48
CA LEU A 227 9.80 25.68 -4.29
C LEU A 227 9.71 25.95 -5.79
N GLN A 228 9.75 27.23 -6.19
CA GLN A 228 9.82 27.59 -7.61
C GLN A 228 11.27 27.49 -8.10
N PRO A 229 11.48 27.12 -9.37
CA PRO A 229 12.80 27.25 -10.00
C PRO A 229 13.42 28.63 -9.77
N GLY A 230 14.70 28.66 -9.39
CA GLY A 230 15.49 29.86 -9.07
C GLY A 230 15.35 30.39 -7.64
N LYS A 231 14.53 29.77 -6.78
CA LYS A 231 14.42 30.15 -5.37
C LYS A 231 15.52 29.50 -4.54
N THR A 232 16.09 30.24 -3.59
CA THR A 232 17.06 29.71 -2.63
C THR A 232 16.35 29.29 -1.35
N ILE A 233 16.56 28.05 -0.93
CA ILE A 233 15.98 27.44 0.26
C ILE A 233 17.08 26.95 1.19
N VAL A 234 16.73 26.77 2.45
CA VAL A 234 17.56 26.08 3.44
C VAL A 234 16.93 24.73 3.73
N ILE A 235 17.71 23.65 3.61
CA ILE A 235 17.32 22.31 4.03
C ILE A 235 17.99 22.06 5.38
N HIS A 236 17.19 22.04 6.44
CA HIS A 236 17.69 22.01 7.83
C HIS A 236 18.08 20.63 8.29
N LYS A 237 17.29 19.61 7.93
CA LYS A 237 17.53 18.21 8.29
C LYS A 237 16.61 17.27 7.53
N LYS A 238 17.02 16.01 7.47
CA LYS A 238 16.14 14.87 7.21
C LYS A 238 15.68 14.23 8.51
N TYR A 239 14.45 13.76 8.56
CA TYR A 239 13.91 13.03 9.71
C TYR A 239 12.74 12.13 9.29
N GLN A 240 12.37 11.21 10.18
CA GLN A 240 11.18 10.38 10.01
C GLN A 240 10.05 10.90 10.90
N ALA A 241 8.84 10.89 10.37
CA ALA A 241 7.65 11.31 11.08
C ALA A 241 6.52 10.29 10.89
N SER A 242 5.78 10.04 11.98
CA SER A 242 4.58 9.22 11.93
C SER A 242 3.38 10.05 11.45
N ARG A 243 2.63 9.48 10.53
CA ARG A 243 1.36 10.00 9.98
C ARG A 243 0.28 8.96 10.17
N ILE A 244 -0.96 9.41 10.28
CA ILE A 244 -2.11 8.51 10.31
C ILE A 244 -2.70 8.42 8.90
N LEU A 245 -2.74 7.21 8.36
CA LEU A 245 -3.46 6.91 7.13
C LEU A 245 -4.96 6.96 7.41
N ALA A 246 -5.70 7.70 6.58
CA ALA A 246 -7.14 7.83 6.72
C ALA A 246 -7.86 7.75 5.39
N SER A 247 -9.06 7.18 5.40
CA SER A 247 -9.94 7.09 4.23
C SER A 247 -11.27 7.78 4.51
N GLU A 248 -11.82 8.43 3.50
CA GLU A 248 -13.13 9.06 3.61
C GLU A 248 -14.26 8.01 3.69
N ILE A 249 -15.15 8.15 4.66
CA ILE A 249 -16.34 7.29 4.82
C ILE A 249 -17.44 7.86 3.91
N ARG A 250 -17.48 7.37 2.66
CA ARG A 250 -18.54 7.66 1.68
C ARG A 250 -19.02 6.37 1.02
N SER A 251 -20.31 6.37 0.67
CA SER A 251 -20.99 5.29 -0.06
C SER A 251 -20.72 5.33 -1.58
N ASN A 252 -20.33 6.49 -2.12
CA ASN A 252 -20.03 6.65 -3.54
C ASN A 252 -18.51 6.62 -3.79
N PHE A 253 -18.14 5.98 -4.90
CA PHE A 253 -16.76 5.85 -5.40
C PHE A 253 -16.38 7.08 -6.25
N PRO A 254 -15.12 7.56 -6.25
CA PRO A 254 -13.94 7.08 -5.53
C PRO A 254 -13.81 7.62 -4.08
N LYS A 255 -13.20 6.82 -3.20
CA LYS A 255 -12.85 7.27 -1.83
C LYS A 255 -11.62 8.17 -1.89
N ARG A 256 -11.59 9.22 -1.06
CA ARG A 256 -10.40 10.05 -0.86
C ARG A 256 -9.56 9.49 0.28
N HIS A 257 -8.25 9.57 0.14
CA HIS A 257 -7.28 9.08 1.12
C HIS A 257 -6.39 10.24 1.59
N PHE A 258 -6.02 10.21 2.86
CA PHE A 258 -5.30 11.30 3.51
C PHE A 258 -4.17 10.77 4.40
N LEU A 259 -3.09 11.54 4.50
CA LEU A 259 -2.08 11.40 5.53
C LEU A 259 -2.21 12.56 6.51
N ILE A 260 -2.54 12.22 7.75
CA ILE A 260 -2.80 13.20 8.80
C ILE A 260 -1.56 13.30 9.71
N PRO A 261 -0.92 14.48 9.84
CA PRO A 261 0.14 14.68 10.82
C PRO A 261 -0.36 14.44 12.24
N THR A 262 0.47 13.81 13.07
CA THR A 262 0.22 13.70 14.52
C THR A 262 0.15 15.06 15.21
N SER A 263 0.74 16.10 14.62
CA SER A 263 0.68 17.48 15.09
C SER A 263 -0.59 18.24 14.69
N TYR A 264 -1.51 17.62 13.95
CA TYR A 264 -2.79 18.24 13.56
C TYR A 264 -3.59 18.66 14.81
N LYS A 265 -3.98 19.94 14.87
CA LYS A 265 -4.61 20.55 16.05
C LYS A 265 -6.13 20.55 15.99
N GLY A 266 -6.72 20.14 14.87
CA GLY A 266 -8.16 19.94 14.76
C GLY A 266 -8.65 18.85 15.72
N LYS A 267 -9.94 18.91 16.06
CA LYS A 267 -10.55 18.01 17.05
C LYS A 267 -11.54 17.08 16.40
N PHE A 268 -11.48 15.81 16.75
CA PHE A 268 -12.33 14.75 16.22
C PHE A 268 -13.40 14.33 17.21
N LYS A 269 -14.56 13.92 16.69
CA LYS A 269 -15.59 13.17 17.41
C LYS A 269 -15.67 11.76 16.85
N ARG A 270 -15.86 10.77 17.73
CA ARG A 270 -16.02 9.38 17.32
C ARG A 270 -17.30 9.21 16.49
N ARG A 271 -17.25 8.29 15.53
CA ARG A 271 -18.39 7.87 14.69
C ARG A 271 -18.59 6.36 14.84
N PRO A 272 -19.84 5.87 14.83
CA PRO A 272 -20.10 4.43 14.93
C PRO A 272 -19.36 3.65 13.85
N ARG A 273 -18.84 2.48 14.23
CA ARG A 273 -18.38 1.44 13.31
C ARG A 273 -19.52 0.47 13.00
N GLU A 274 -19.47 -0.11 11.81
CA GLU A 274 -20.37 -1.16 11.37
C GLU A 274 -19.57 -2.46 11.24
N PHE A 275 -20.09 -3.53 11.82
CA PHE A 275 -19.45 -4.85 11.88
C PHE A 275 -20.42 -5.88 11.32
N PRO A 276 -20.18 -6.40 10.11
CA PRO A 276 -21.08 -7.38 9.49
C PRO A 276 -21.29 -8.65 10.33
N THR A 277 -20.21 -9.15 10.96
CA THR A 277 -20.20 -10.43 11.67
C THR A 277 -19.72 -10.32 13.12
N ALA A 278 -20.02 -11.36 13.92
CA ALA A 278 -19.46 -11.46 15.28
C ALA A 278 -17.93 -11.63 15.27
N TYR A 279 -17.37 -12.21 14.20
CA TYR A 279 -15.93 -12.27 13.97
C TYR A 279 -15.30 -10.86 13.85
N ASP A 280 -15.97 -9.93 13.17
CA ASP A 280 -15.49 -8.55 13.06
C ASP A 280 -15.46 -7.83 14.43
N LEU A 281 -16.37 -8.19 15.34
CA LEU A 281 -16.37 -7.67 16.72
C LEU A 281 -15.18 -8.18 17.54
N GLU A 282 -14.78 -9.44 17.33
CA GLU A 282 -13.60 -10.03 17.97
C GLU A 282 -12.34 -9.27 17.56
N ILE A 283 -12.16 -9.04 16.25
CA ILE A 283 -11.01 -8.27 15.73
C ILE A 283 -11.02 -6.84 16.27
N ALA A 284 -12.19 -6.21 16.35
CA ALA A 284 -12.32 -4.81 16.74
C ALA A 284 -12.19 -4.57 18.26
N LYS A 285 -12.20 -5.64 19.07
CA LYS A 285 -12.12 -5.54 20.52
C LYS A 285 -10.74 -5.03 20.95
N SER A 286 -10.73 -4.19 21.98
CA SER A 286 -9.49 -3.81 22.68
C SER A 286 -9.56 -4.25 24.13
N GLU A 287 -8.40 -4.46 24.77
CA GLU A 287 -8.35 -4.70 26.23
C GLU A 287 -8.68 -3.44 27.04
N LYS A 288 -8.52 -2.26 26.44
CA LYS A 288 -8.66 -0.95 27.11
C LYS A 288 -10.11 -0.44 27.15
N GLU A 289 -10.94 -0.85 26.20
CA GLU A 289 -12.32 -0.38 26.06
C GLU A 289 -13.28 -1.53 25.76
N SER A 290 -14.40 -1.58 26.49
CA SER A 290 -15.52 -2.47 26.22
C SER A 290 -16.29 -2.02 24.97
N LEU A 291 -16.36 -2.87 23.96
CA LEU A 291 -17.09 -2.59 22.73
C LEU A 291 -18.59 -2.80 22.94
N HIS A 292 -19.38 -1.73 22.84
CA HIS A 292 -20.84 -1.75 22.95
C HIS A 292 -21.47 -1.64 21.56
N VAL A 293 -22.34 -2.60 21.22
CA VAL A 293 -22.96 -2.67 19.89
C VAL A 293 -24.46 -2.97 19.94
N VAL A 294 -25.18 -2.60 18.88
CA VAL A 294 -26.58 -2.97 18.64
C VAL A 294 -26.66 -3.87 17.42
N ALA A 295 -27.38 -4.99 17.52
CA ALA A 295 -27.66 -5.86 16.39
C ALA A 295 -28.72 -5.25 15.45
N THR A 296 -28.45 -5.29 14.15
CA THR A 296 -29.36 -4.79 13.09
C THR A 296 -30.03 -5.91 12.30
N LYS A 297 -29.55 -7.15 12.43
CA LYS A 297 -30.16 -8.35 11.87
C LYS A 297 -30.46 -9.35 12.98
N ALA A 298 -31.56 -10.08 12.81
CA ALA A 298 -31.90 -11.19 13.68
C ALA A 298 -31.11 -12.44 13.28
N PHE A 299 -30.77 -13.26 14.26
CA PHE A 299 -30.16 -14.57 14.06
C PHE A 299 -30.80 -15.58 15.00
N HIS A 300 -31.16 -16.71 14.43
CA HIS A 300 -31.70 -17.84 15.16
C HIS A 300 -30.61 -18.93 15.18
N PRO A 301 -30.07 -19.26 16.36
CA PRO A 301 -29.01 -20.24 16.46
C PRO A 301 -29.52 -21.63 16.09
N PRO A 302 -28.68 -22.45 15.43
CA PRO A 302 -29.01 -23.85 15.14
C PRO A 302 -28.91 -24.76 16.38
N TYR A 303 -28.26 -24.30 17.46
CA TYR A 303 -27.99 -25.07 18.68
C TYR A 303 -28.47 -24.31 19.92
N GLU A 304 -29.01 -25.03 20.92
CA GLU A 304 -29.59 -24.43 22.13
C GLU A 304 -28.55 -23.74 23.03
N GLU A 305 -27.28 -24.14 22.94
CA GLU A 305 -26.18 -23.56 23.71
C GLU A 305 -25.75 -22.17 23.21
N LEU A 306 -26.24 -21.75 22.04
CA LEU A 306 -25.97 -20.45 21.43
C LEU A 306 -27.12 -19.49 21.65
N SER A 307 -26.83 -18.19 21.73
CA SER A 307 -27.84 -17.18 22.02
C SER A 307 -28.54 -16.69 20.76
N SER A 308 -29.87 -16.52 20.85
CA SER A 308 -30.65 -15.83 19.81
C SER A 308 -30.44 -14.33 19.87
N VAL A 309 -30.44 -13.70 18.69
CA VAL A 309 -30.28 -12.26 18.55
C VAL A 309 -31.44 -11.70 17.75
N SER A 310 -32.06 -10.67 18.30
CA SER A 310 -33.12 -9.89 17.67
C SER A 310 -32.61 -8.53 17.25
N VAL A 311 -33.28 -7.93 16.26
CA VAL A 311 -32.98 -6.55 15.84
C VAL A 311 -33.21 -5.60 17.01
N GLY A 312 -32.21 -4.77 17.32
CA GLY A 312 -32.24 -3.82 18.42
C GLY A 312 -31.65 -4.33 19.74
N ASP A 313 -31.26 -5.61 19.82
CA ASP A 313 -30.55 -6.14 20.98
C ASP A 313 -29.19 -5.45 21.14
N GLN A 314 -28.81 -5.12 22.38
CA GLN A 314 -27.57 -4.45 22.72
C GLN A 314 -26.61 -5.41 23.42
N PHE A 315 -25.33 -5.38 23.06
CA PHE A 315 -24.31 -6.30 23.56
C PHE A 315 -23.04 -5.57 23.98
N LEU A 316 -22.47 -5.97 25.11
CA LEU A 316 -21.09 -5.66 25.51
C LEU A 316 -20.20 -6.85 25.16
N VAL A 317 -19.16 -6.63 24.36
CA VAL A 317 -18.26 -7.69 23.87
C VAL A 317 -17.13 -7.94 24.88
N HIS A 318 -16.93 -9.20 25.27
CA HIS A 318 -15.95 -9.59 26.29
C HIS A 318 -14.76 -10.38 25.75
N HIS A 319 -14.88 -11.66 25.45
CA HIS A 319 -13.76 -12.47 24.96
C HIS A 319 -14.25 -13.61 24.07
N SER A 320 -13.38 -14.10 23.19
CA SER A 320 -13.66 -15.32 22.44
C SER A 320 -13.33 -16.55 23.29
N GLN A 321 -14.15 -17.58 23.14
CA GLN A 321 -13.98 -18.88 23.78
C GLN A 321 -14.50 -19.99 22.88
N THR A 322 -14.14 -21.23 23.18
CA THR A 322 -14.66 -22.41 22.49
C THR A 322 -15.78 -23.04 23.32
N THR A 323 -16.87 -23.41 22.65
CA THR A 323 -17.99 -24.13 23.27
C THR A 323 -18.28 -25.41 22.47
N GLU A 324 -18.61 -26.49 23.16
CA GLU A 324 -19.11 -27.72 22.53
C GLU A 324 -20.59 -27.57 22.21
N VAL A 325 -20.97 -27.78 20.95
CA VAL A 325 -22.36 -27.84 20.50
C VAL A 325 -22.68 -29.25 19.98
N LEU A 326 -23.91 -29.70 20.21
CA LEU A 326 -24.41 -30.98 19.72
C LEU A 326 -24.93 -30.84 18.29
N CYS A 327 -24.16 -31.32 17.31
CA CYS A 327 -24.56 -31.36 15.90
C CYS A 327 -24.86 -32.80 15.49
N GLU A 328 -26.13 -33.14 15.25
CA GLU A 328 -26.55 -34.49 14.78
C GLU A 328 -26.06 -35.64 15.70
N GLY A 329 -25.98 -35.38 17.01
CA GLY A 329 -25.48 -36.35 18.01
C GLY A 329 -23.95 -36.43 18.15
N ILE A 330 -23.19 -35.66 17.35
CA ILE A 330 -21.74 -35.53 17.46
C ILE A 330 -21.40 -34.20 18.13
N LYS A 331 -20.59 -34.24 19.19
CA LYS A 331 -20.04 -33.03 19.83
C LYS A 331 -19.07 -32.34 18.87
N LYS A 332 -19.37 -31.10 18.48
CA LYS A 332 -18.48 -30.25 17.68
C LYS A 332 -18.04 -29.05 18.51
N VAL A 333 -16.76 -28.69 18.42
CA VAL A 333 -16.22 -27.49 19.04
C VAL A 333 -16.45 -26.30 18.11
N VAL A 334 -17.09 -25.25 18.61
CA VAL A 334 -17.37 -24.01 17.88
C VAL A 334 -16.75 -22.82 18.61
N ASN A 335 -16.13 -21.92 17.85
CA ASN A 335 -15.64 -20.66 18.37
C ASN A 335 -16.80 -19.67 18.53
N VAL A 336 -16.96 -19.16 19.74
CA VAL A 336 -18.01 -18.22 20.12
C VAL A 336 -17.42 -16.97 20.77
N LEU A 337 -18.12 -15.86 20.61
CA LEU A 337 -17.86 -14.60 21.26
C LEU A 337 -18.77 -14.48 22.48
N ALA A 338 -18.17 -14.47 23.67
CA ALA A 338 -18.88 -14.20 24.91
C ALA A 338 -19.20 -12.70 24.99
N CYS A 339 -20.48 -12.40 25.14
CA CYS A 339 -21.02 -11.06 25.24
C CYS A 339 -21.98 -10.97 26.44
N GLU A 340 -22.23 -9.76 26.93
CA GLU A 340 -23.35 -9.49 27.84
C GLU A 340 -24.44 -8.74 27.08
N LYS A 341 -25.61 -9.37 26.94
CA LYS A 341 -26.80 -8.74 26.41
C LYS A 341 -27.36 -7.76 27.46
N ILE A 342 -27.48 -6.49 27.08
CA ILE A 342 -28.00 -5.43 27.95
C ILE A 342 -29.53 -5.45 27.88
N LEU A 343 -30.17 -5.86 28.97
CA LEU A 343 -31.60 -5.71 29.18
C LEU A 343 -31.86 -4.46 30.03
N LYS A 344 -33.10 -3.95 30.03
CA LYS A 344 -33.46 -2.67 30.70
C LYS A 344 -32.95 -2.54 32.15
N LYS A 345 -32.80 -3.64 32.89
CA LYS A 345 -32.38 -3.66 34.31
C LYS A 345 -31.42 -4.80 34.67
N SER A 346 -30.93 -5.57 33.70
CA SER A 346 -30.09 -6.75 33.95
C SER A 346 -29.16 -7.03 32.77
N TYR A 347 -28.09 -7.77 33.03
CA TYR A 347 -27.19 -8.28 32.00
C TYR A 347 -27.39 -9.78 31.89
N GLU A 348 -27.52 -10.29 30.67
CA GLU A 348 -27.64 -11.72 30.38
C GLU A 348 -26.41 -12.16 29.58
N ALA A 349 -25.78 -13.27 30.00
CA ALA A 349 -24.65 -13.82 29.26
C ALA A 349 -25.14 -14.35 27.90
N ALA A 350 -24.49 -13.93 26.83
CA ALA A 350 -24.80 -14.33 25.47
C ALA A 350 -23.57 -14.93 24.77
N LEU A 351 -23.77 -16.03 24.06
CA LEU A 351 -22.73 -16.69 23.28
C LEU A 351 -23.07 -16.57 21.80
N LEU A 352 -22.32 -15.73 21.08
CA LEU A 352 -22.53 -15.46 19.66
C LEU A 352 -21.53 -16.26 18.83
N PRO A 353 -21.94 -17.15 17.92
CA PRO A 353 -20.98 -17.87 17.09
C PRO A 353 -20.25 -16.89 16.16
N LEU A 354 -18.92 -17.01 16.02
CA LEU A 354 -18.13 -16.02 15.26
C LEU A 354 -18.57 -15.86 13.79
N TYR A 355 -19.11 -16.92 13.18
CA TYR A 355 -19.62 -16.91 11.81
C TYR A 355 -20.98 -16.19 11.64
N MET A 356 -21.59 -15.74 12.74
CA MET A 356 -22.91 -15.10 12.74
C MET A 356 -22.90 -13.76 12.00
N GLU A 357 -23.84 -13.58 11.07
CA GLU A 357 -24.14 -12.31 10.43
C GLU A 357 -25.25 -11.55 11.17
N GLY A 358 -24.89 -10.91 12.29
CA GLY A 358 -25.83 -10.10 13.07
C GLY A 358 -25.93 -8.65 12.61
N GLY A 359 -24.98 -8.16 11.80
CA GLY A 359 -24.87 -6.75 11.42
C GLY A 359 -24.88 -5.83 12.65
N PHE A 360 -23.73 -5.56 13.25
CA PHE A 360 -23.64 -4.83 14.50
C PHE A 360 -23.21 -3.38 14.26
N VAL A 361 -23.82 -2.44 14.98
CA VAL A 361 -23.47 -1.02 14.95
C VAL A 361 -22.97 -0.59 16.32
N GLU A 362 -21.78 0.01 16.37
CA GLU A 362 -21.19 0.52 17.61
C GLU A 362 -22.02 1.66 18.22
N VAL A 363 -22.26 1.59 19.52
CA VAL A 363 -22.93 2.65 20.28
C VAL A 363 -21.89 3.52 20.95
N ILE A 364 -21.84 4.78 20.53
CA ILE A 364 -20.95 5.77 21.13
C ILE A 364 -21.73 6.57 22.15
N HIS A 365 -21.40 6.37 23.42
CA HIS A 365 -21.95 7.14 24.53
C HIS A 365 -21.24 8.48 24.73
N ASP A 366 -20.00 8.55 24.26
CA ASP A 366 -19.13 9.67 24.51
C ASP A 366 -19.35 10.83 23.52
N LYS A 367 -19.40 12.05 24.07
CA LYS A 367 -19.52 13.30 23.32
C LYS A 367 -18.23 14.13 23.34
N LYS A 368 -17.15 13.60 23.92
CA LYS A 368 -15.84 14.24 23.98
C LYS A 368 -15.27 14.49 22.58
N GLN A 369 -14.35 15.43 22.55
CA GLN A 369 -13.57 15.77 21.38
C GLN A 369 -12.12 15.41 21.66
N TYR A 370 -11.47 14.80 20.67
CA TYR A 370 -10.12 14.25 20.82
C TYR A 370 -9.15 14.87 19.82
N GLN A 371 -7.88 14.95 20.19
CA GLN A 371 -6.80 15.11 19.20
C GLN A 371 -6.49 13.78 18.53
N VAL A 372 -5.86 13.84 17.35
CA VAL A 372 -5.46 12.62 16.61
C VAL A 372 -4.51 11.75 17.45
N SER A 373 -3.56 12.36 18.15
CA SER A 373 -2.60 11.66 19.03
C SER A 373 -3.28 10.95 20.20
N GLU A 374 -4.28 11.59 20.82
CA GLU A 374 -5.10 11.00 21.89
C GLU A 374 -5.90 9.80 21.36
N LEU A 375 -6.48 9.93 20.16
CA LEU A 375 -7.26 8.84 19.57
C LEU A 375 -6.40 7.59 19.31
N CYS A 376 -5.22 7.78 18.70
CA CYS A 376 -4.33 6.67 18.36
C CYS A 376 -3.71 5.97 19.58
N THR A 377 -3.70 6.61 20.75
CA THR A 377 -3.19 6.02 22.00
C THR A 377 -4.28 5.32 22.81
N GLN A 378 -5.51 5.85 22.77
CA GLN A 378 -6.66 5.34 23.53
C GLN A 378 -7.42 4.24 22.81
N PHE A 379 -7.56 4.33 21.48
CA PHE A 379 -8.41 3.44 20.68
C PHE A 379 -7.60 2.57 19.74
N HIS A 380 -8.10 1.37 19.47
CA HIS A 380 -7.49 0.48 18.49
C HIS A 380 -7.89 0.87 17.06
N LEU A 381 -6.91 0.94 16.17
CA LEU A 381 -7.09 1.14 14.73
C LEU A 381 -7.51 -0.18 14.06
N PRO A 382 -8.39 -0.16 13.04
CA PRO A 382 -9.02 1.01 12.43
C PRO A 382 -10.25 1.50 13.20
N PHE A 383 -10.51 2.82 13.17
CA PHE A 383 -11.67 3.42 13.83
C PHE A 383 -12.27 4.62 13.09
N ASN A 384 -13.57 4.88 13.32
CA ASN A 384 -14.31 5.92 12.61
C ASN A 384 -14.40 7.22 13.42
N VAL A 385 -14.18 8.35 12.75
CA VAL A 385 -14.26 9.70 13.32
C VAL A 385 -14.89 10.70 12.35
N LYS A 386 -15.17 11.90 12.87
CA LYS A 386 -15.49 13.08 12.09
C LYS A 386 -14.75 14.29 12.68
N VAL A 387 -14.25 15.17 11.82
CA VAL A 387 -13.73 16.46 12.26
C VAL A 387 -14.86 17.30 12.83
N SER A 388 -14.72 17.69 14.10
CA SER A 388 -15.68 18.52 14.83
C SER A 388 -15.25 19.97 14.91
N VAL A 389 -13.95 20.22 15.00
CA VAL A 389 -13.33 21.55 14.98
C VAL A 389 -12.16 21.48 14.02
N ARG A 390 -12.16 22.37 13.02
CA ARG A 390 -11.06 22.48 12.05
C ARG A 390 -9.78 22.97 12.72
N ASP A 391 -8.65 22.65 12.13
CA ASP A 391 -7.38 23.25 12.52
C ASP A 391 -7.26 24.66 11.97
N LEU A 392 -7.19 25.66 12.85
CA LEU A 392 -7.06 27.07 12.47
C LEU A 392 -5.64 27.46 12.04
N SER A 393 -4.64 26.59 12.28
CA SER A 393 -3.26 26.82 11.83
C SER A 393 -3.03 26.47 10.36
N ILE A 394 -3.99 25.79 9.73
CA ILE A 394 -3.99 25.40 8.32
C ILE A 394 -4.99 26.30 7.58
N GLU A 395 -4.56 26.96 6.50
CA GLU A 395 -5.42 27.89 5.74
C GLU A 395 -6.62 27.15 5.11
N GLU A 396 -6.36 26.04 4.43
CA GLU A 396 -7.36 25.16 3.82
C GLU A 396 -7.37 23.78 4.48
N ASP A 397 -8.12 23.63 5.59
CA ASP A 397 -8.30 22.33 6.24
C ASP A 397 -9.25 21.43 5.43
N ILE A 398 -8.66 20.60 4.56
CA ILE A 398 -9.39 19.66 3.70
C ILE A 398 -10.16 18.58 4.47
N LEU A 399 -9.76 18.27 5.71
CA LEU A 399 -10.44 17.26 6.53
C LEU A 399 -11.73 17.80 7.11
N ALA A 400 -11.81 19.11 7.38
CA ALA A 400 -13.01 19.74 7.92
C ALA A 400 -14.24 19.60 7.01
N ALA A 401 -14.02 19.46 5.69
CA ALA A 401 -15.09 19.28 4.71
C ALA A 401 -15.56 17.81 4.57
N THR A 402 -14.93 16.86 5.25
CA THR A 402 -15.25 15.42 5.12
C THR A 402 -16.46 15.02 5.98
N PRO A 403 -17.36 14.14 5.49
CA PRO A 403 -18.54 13.70 6.25
C PRO A 403 -18.18 12.76 7.41
N GLY A 404 -17.08 12.02 7.25
CA GLY A 404 -16.50 11.09 8.19
C GLY A 404 -15.20 10.51 7.63
N LEU A 405 -14.32 10.09 8.52
CA LEU A 405 -13.00 9.52 8.22
C LEU A 405 -12.86 8.21 8.97
N ARG A 406 -12.33 7.20 8.30
CA ARG A 406 -11.81 5.99 8.93
C ARG A 406 -10.32 6.19 9.12
N LEU A 407 -9.86 6.25 10.36
CA LEU A 407 -8.45 6.20 10.68
C LEU A 407 -8.02 4.74 10.63
N GLU A 408 -6.98 4.45 9.87
CA GLU A 408 -6.69 3.11 9.42
C GLU A 408 -5.44 2.51 10.07
N GLU A 409 -4.30 3.17 9.93
CA GLU A 409 -3.05 2.76 10.57
C GLU A 409 -2.09 3.96 10.72
N GLY A 410 -1.06 3.79 11.55
CA GLY A 410 0.02 4.75 11.67
C GLY A 410 1.19 4.33 10.79
N ILE A 411 1.58 5.20 9.87
CA ILE A 411 2.66 4.97 8.90
C ILE A 411 3.84 5.85 9.26
N THR A 412 5.05 5.34 9.11
CA THR A 412 6.28 6.13 9.28
C THR A 412 6.86 6.47 7.92
N ASP A 413 7.12 7.75 7.70
CA ASP A 413 7.61 8.23 6.42
C ASP A 413 8.75 9.26 6.59
N SER A 414 9.55 9.44 5.54
CA SER A 414 10.76 10.26 5.57
C SER A 414 10.50 11.64 4.96
N TYR A 415 10.94 12.68 5.67
CA TYR A 415 10.71 14.08 5.30
C TYR A 415 12.00 14.89 5.36
N LEU A 416 12.06 15.90 4.50
CA LEU A 416 13.01 17.00 4.59
C LEU A 416 12.34 18.22 5.23
N LEU A 417 13.00 18.85 6.19
CA LEU A 417 12.57 20.12 6.76
C LEU A 417 13.23 21.26 6.00
N ILE A 418 12.43 22.11 5.34
CA ILE A 418 12.93 23.21 4.52
C ILE A 418 12.41 24.57 4.99
N SER A 419 13.13 25.64 4.70
CA SER A 419 12.64 27.02 4.84
C SER A 419 13.08 27.90 3.69
N ASP A 420 12.47 29.08 3.56
CA ASP A 420 13.02 30.16 2.74
C ASP A 420 14.26 30.75 3.44
N VAL A 421 15.29 31.10 2.67
CA VAL A 421 16.45 31.84 3.20
C VAL A 421 16.03 33.19 3.78
N ALA A 422 15.03 33.85 3.19
CA ALA A 422 14.52 35.13 3.68
C ALA A 422 13.71 35.01 4.98
N ASN A 423 13.13 33.83 5.26
CA ASN A 423 12.35 33.56 6.46
C ASN A 423 12.67 32.17 7.04
N PRO A 424 13.81 32.01 7.73
CA PRO A 424 14.27 30.69 8.18
C PRO A 424 13.51 30.15 9.39
N ARG A 425 12.66 30.96 10.03
CA ARG A 425 11.85 30.53 11.18
C ARG A 425 10.65 29.71 10.77
N GLU A 426 10.13 29.93 9.57
CA GLU A 426 8.96 29.24 9.05
C GLU A 426 9.44 28.07 8.18
N CYS A 427 9.09 26.85 8.60
CA CYS A 427 9.56 25.64 7.93
C CYS A 427 8.41 24.81 7.38
N TRP A 428 8.68 24.09 6.30
CA TRP A 428 7.76 23.17 5.65
C TRP A 428 8.38 21.79 5.55
N GLU A 429 7.52 20.77 5.51
CA GLU A 429 7.93 19.38 5.37
C GLU A 429 7.74 18.92 3.93
N ILE A 430 8.79 18.31 3.36
CA ILE A 430 8.74 17.74 2.01
C ILE A 430 8.88 16.21 2.12
N PRO A 431 7.84 15.43 1.78
CA PRO A 431 7.91 13.98 1.76
C PRO A 431 8.81 13.47 0.64
N ILE A 432 9.84 12.70 1.03
CA ILE A 432 10.87 12.21 0.11
C ILE A 432 10.28 11.26 -0.93
N GLY A 433 9.44 10.31 -0.51
CA GLY A 433 8.90 9.28 -1.40
C GLY A 433 7.76 9.72 -2.33
N ARG A 434 7.28 10.97 -2.21
CA ARG A 434 6.12 11.47 -2.98
C ARG A 434 6.41 12.70 -3.82
N LEU A 435 7.41 13.50 -3.45
CA LEU A 435 7.69 14.78 -4.10
C LEU A 435 9.14 14.81 -4.59
N ASN A 436 9.27 14.82 -5.91
CA ASN A 436 10.56 14.91 -6.56
C ASN A 436 10.92 16.38 -6.72
N MET A 437 12.13 16.75 -6.30
CA MET A 437 12.71 18.05 -6.57
C MET A 437 14.20 17.88 -6.87
N THR A 438 14.74 18.80 -7.65
CA THR A 438 16.17 18.87 -7.96
C THR A 438 16.68 20.21 -7.49
N VAL A 439 17.71 20.19 -6.65
CA VAL A 439 18.33 21.40 -6.11
C VAL A 439 19.80 21.45 -6.44
N GLN A 440 20.35 22.66 -6.56
CA GLN A 440 21.77 22.90 -6.69
C GLN A 440 22.32 23.32 -5.32
N LEU A 441 23.36 22.65 -4.85
CA LEU A 441 24.06 23.06 -3.63
C LEU A 441 24.74 24.42 -3.84
N VAL A 442 24.47 25.38 -2.95
CA VAL A 442 25.07 26.73 -2.98
C VAL A 442 26.09 26.89 -1.87
N SER A 443 25.77 26.45 -0.64
CA SER A 443 26.65 26.59 0.52
C SER A 443 26.25 25.63 1.64
N ASN A 444 27.22 25.19 2.44
CA ASN A 444 27.01 24.37 3.64
C ASN A 444 27.05 25.20 4.94
N LEU A 445 27.16 26.52 4.82
CA LEU A 445 27.26 27.42 5.96
C LEU A 445 25.95 28.17 6.14
N PHE A 446 25.11 27.67 7.05
CA PHE A 446 23.91 28.35 7.50
C PHE A 446 23.85 28.36 9.03
N ARG A 447 23.55 29.52 9.62
CA ARG A 447 23.34 29.63 11.07
C ARG A 447 21.89 29.25 11.37
N GLU A 448 21.68 28.14 12.06
CA GLU A 448 20.34 27.72 12.46
C GLU A 448 19.66 28.75 13.37
N PRO A 449 18.35 28.97 13.20
CA PRO A 449 17.55 29.75 14.15
C PRO A 449 17.32 28.96 15.45
N GLU A 450 17.10 29.67 16.56
CA GLU A 450 16.87 29.07 17.88
C GLU A 450 15.60 28.21 17.98
N SER A 451 14.62 28.45 17.10
CA SER A 451 13.36 27.70 17.07
C SER A 451 12.73 27.73 15.68
N PHE A 452 12.16 26.59 15.27
CA PHE A 452 11.41 26.46 14.02
C PHE A 452 9.90 26.42 14.27
N LEU A 453 9.15 27.18 13.48
CA LEU A 453 7.71 27.03 13.32
C LEU A 453 7.45 26.09 12.14
N VAL A 454 7.25 24.81 12.42
CA VAL A 454 6.99 23.80 11.39
C VAL A 454 5.52 23.81 10.99
N ARG A 455 5.27 24.12 9.72
CA ARG A 455 3.96 23.98 9.09
C ARG A 455 3.83 22.58 8.52
N THR A 456 3.11 21.74 9.24
CA THR A 456 2.73 20.41 8.76
C THR A 456 1.42 20.52 7.99
N LEU A 457 1.39 19.93 6.81
CA LEU A 457 0.20 19.92 5.95
C LEU A 457 -0.46 18.55 6.01
N ILE A 458 -1.77 18.54 5.82
CA ILE A 458 -2.52 17.32 5.55
C ILE A 458 -2.32 17.01 4.07
N GLU A 459 -1.89 15.79 3.76
CA GLU A 459 -1.69 15.37 2.39
C GLU A 459 -2.90 14.58 1.90
N GLU A 460 -3.42 14.89 0.71
CA GLU A 460 -4.37 14.02 0.00
C GLU A 460 -3.58 13.15 -0.97
N ILE A 461 -3.58 11.84 -0.72
CA ILE A 461 -2.81 10.88 -1.51
C ILE A 461 -3.69 10.23 -2.59
N SER A 462 -3.07 9.77 -3.67
CA SER A 462 -3.78 8.97 -4.67
C SER A 462 -4.13 7.59 -4.10
N GLU A 463 -5.09 6.92 -4.75
CA GLU A 463 -5.42 5.54 -4.40
C GLU A 463 -4.22 4.60 -4.62
N GLU A 464 -3.36 4.84 -5.62
CA GLU A 464 -2.12 4.05 -5.79
C GLU A 464 -1.18 4.25 -4.61
N GLN A 465 -0.95 5.50 -4.19
CA GLN A 465 -0.10 5.81 -3.04
C GLN A 465 -0.63 5.14 -1.77
N TYR A 466 -1.95 5.18 -1.56
CA TYR A 466 -2.61 4.49 -0.47
C TYR A 466 -2.37 2.97 -0.50
N TYR A 467 -2.57 2.32 -1.64
CA TYR A 467 -2.34 0.88 -1.78
C TYR A 467 -0.87 0.51 -1.67
N MET A 468 0.03 1.30 -2.25
CA MET A 468 1.48 1.12 -2.14
C MET A 468 1.89 1.14 -0.68
N MET A 469 1.55 2.20 0.06
CA MET A 469 1.89 2.34 1.49
C MET A 469 1.39 1.14 2.31
N ARG A 470 0.19 0.65 2.02
CA ARG A 470 -0.36 -0.55 2.66
C ARG A 470 0.37 -1.82 2.28
N ARG A 471 0.74 -1.97 1.01
CA ARG A 471 1.44 -3.14 0.49
C ARG A 471 2.78 -3.37 1.20
N TYR A 472 3.48 -2.29 1.56
CA TYR A 472 4.80 -2.34 2.19
C TYR A 472 4.77 -2.69 3.68
N GLU A 473 3.76 -2.27 4.44
CA GLU A 473 3.66 -2.55 5.89
C GLU A 473 2.85 -3.84 6.20
N SER A 474 1.86 -4.19 5.37
CA SER A 474 0.94 -5.31 5.65
C SER A 474 1.45 -6.70 5.26
N SER A 475 2.65 -6.84 4.70
CA SER A 475 3.22 -8.14 4.31
C SER A 475 3.47 -9.11 5.48
N PHE A 476 3.33 -8.66 6.74
CA PHE A 476 3.45 -9.48 7.94
C PHE A 476 2.11 -9.84 8.60
N LEU A 477 1.00 -9.25 8.14
CA LEU A 477 -0.31 -9.60 8.63
C LEU A 477 -0.95 -10.51 7.58
N HIS A 478 -1.05 -11.79 7.90
CA HIS A 478 -1.93 -12.69 7.16
C HIS A 478 -3.27 -11.98 6.93
N PRO A 479 -3.88 -12.10 5.74
CA PRO A 479 -5.20 -11.53 5.51
C PRO A 479 -6.08 -11.94 6.68
N PRO A 480 -6.86 -11.00 7.26
CA PRO A 480 -7.63 -11.28 8.47
C PRO A 480 -8.33 -12.63 8.29
N PRO A 481 -8.18 -13.56 9.24
CA PRO A 481 -8.72 -14.90 9.11
C PRO A 481 -10.15 -14.81 8.60
N ARG A 482 -10.49 -15.59 7.58
CA ARG A 482 -11.87 -15.53 7.09
C ARG A 482 -12.80 -15.93 8.23
N PRO A 483 -14.00 -15.30 8.32
CA PRO A 483 -15.01 -15.74 9.27
C PRO A 483 -15.13 -17.28 9.21
N PRO A 484 -15.23 -17.97 10.35
CA PRO A 484 -15.34 -19.41 10.36
C PRO A 484 -16.44 -19.87 9.41
N LYS A 485 -16.19 -20.94 8.63
CA LYS A 485 -17.21 -21.44 7.72
C LYS A 485 -18.43 -21.87 8.54
N HIS A 486 -19.62 -21.50 8.07
CA HIS A 486 -20.87 -21.97 8.67
C HIS A 486 -20.85 -23.51 8.73
N PRO A 487 -21.25 -24.13 9.85
CA PRO A 487 -21.43 -25.58 9.89
C PRO A 487 -22.37 -25.97 8.75
N SER A 488 -21.93 -26.81 7.82
CA SER A 488 -22.81 -27.27 6.75
C SER A 488 -23.94 -28.09 7.36
N VAL A 489 -25.15 -27.54 7.37
CA VAL A 489 -26.36 -28.35 7.50
C VAL A 489 -26.44 -29.13 6.19
N VAL A 490 -26.33 -30.45 6.26
CA VAL A 490 -26.53 -31.30 5.09
C VAL A 490 -27.99 -31.11 4.69
N GLU A 491 -28.23 -30.38 3.59
CA GLU A 491 -29.56 -30.34 2.98
C GLU A 491 -29.96 -31.77 2.65
N THR A 492 -30.91 -32.31 3.41
CA THR A 492 -31.64 -33.51 3.05
C THR A 492 -32.33 -33.24 1.72
N LYS A 493 -31.69 -33.66 0.63
CA LYS A 493 -32.30 -33.67 -0.71
C LYS A 493 -33.60 -34.46 -0.62
N SER A 494 -34.72 -33.73 -0.63
CA SER A 494 -36.04 -34.31 -0.87
C SER A 494 -36.03 -34.92 -2.27
N THR A 495 -35.92 -36.23 -2.34
CA THR A 495 -36.07 -37.06 -3.53
C THR A 495 -37.48 -36.88 -4.09
N LEU A 496 -37.66 -35.98 -5.06
CA LEU A 496 -38.87 -35.97 -5.88
C LEU A 496 -38.78 -37.13 -6.89
N LEU A 497 -39.48 -38.21 -6.52
CA LEU A 497 -39.81 -39.34 -7.36
C LEU A 497 -40.42 -38.88 -8.69
N THR A 498 -39.71 -39.15 -9.77
CA THR A 498 -40.27 -39.22 -11.12
C THR A 498 -41.37 -40.28 -11.17
N GLN A 499 -42.59 -39.86 -11.48
CA GLN A 499 -43.64 -40.72 -12.03
C GLN A 499 -43.83 -40.43 -13.52
N THR A 500 -44.22 -41.50 -14.20
CA THR A 500 -44.01 -41.84 -15.60
C THR A 500 -45.18 -41.41 -16.48
N GLU A 501 -44.83 -41.02 -17.72
CA GLU A 501 -45.59 -41.09 -18.99
C GLU A 501 -47.04 -40.57 -19.10
N GLN A 502 -47.23 -39.65 -20.05
CA GLN A 502 -48.04 -39.99 -21.22
C GLN A 502 -47.63 -39.18 -22.46
N ARG A 503 -47.47 -39.92 -23.56
CA ARG A 503 -46.95 -39.52 -24.87
C ARG A 503 -48.12 -39.56 -25.84
N THR A 504 -48.38 -38.49 -26.62
CA THR A 504 -48.80 -38.61 -28.04
C THR A 504 -48.78 -37.27 -28.79
N VAL A 505 -47.80 -37.12 -29.68
CA VAL A 505 -47.93 -36.93 -31.15
C VAL A 505 -48.79 -35.74 -31.66
N ASP A 506 -48.15 -34.72 -32.25
CA ASP A 506 -48.17 -34.47 -33.72
C ASP A 506 -47.32 -33.25 -34.15
N LEU A 507 -46.62 -33.41 -35.28
CA LEU A 507 -45.93 -32.40 -36.11
C LEU A 507 -46.71 -32.37 -37.45
N PRO A 508 -46.75 -31.26 -38.25
CA PRO A 508 -45.55 -30.77 -38.94
C PRO A 508 -45.49 -29.24 -39.22
N LYS A 509 -44.38 -28.84 -39.85
CA LYS A 509 -43.86 -27.48 -40.06
C LYS A 509 -44.40 -26.75 -41.32
N SER A 510 -44.55 -25.42 -41.18
CA SER A 510 -44.22 -24.31 -42.13
C SER A 510 -45.08 -24.16 -43.42
N PRO A 511 -45.27 -22.94 -44.03
CA PRO A 511 -44.20 -22.03 -44.46
C PRO A 511 -44.46 -20.50 -44.36
N LYS A 512 -43.41 -19.77 -44.78
CA LYS A 512 -43.18 -18.31 -44.82
C LYS A 512 -44.13 -17.53 -45.74
N SER A 513 -44.42 -16.26 -45.41
CA SER A 513 -44.45 -15.15 -46.39
C SER A 513 -44.46 -13.76 -45.71
N HIS A 514 -44.06 -12.76 -46.50
CA HIS A 514 -43.57 -11.41 -46.22
C HIS A 514 -44.63 -10.32 -45.89
N HIS A 515 -44.09 -9.13 -45.58
CA HIS A 515 -44.58 -7.73 -45.79
C HIS A 515 -44.78 -6.95 -44.48
N ILE A 516 -44.20 -5.77 -44.21
CA ILE A 516 -43.42 -4.76 -44.97
C ILE A 516 -42.30 -4.24 -44.06
#